data_AF-A0A1M5JB85-F1
#
_entry.id   AF-A0A1M5JB85-F1
#
_cell.length_a   1.000
_cell.length_b   1.000
_cell.length_c   1.000
_cell.angle_alpha   90.00
_cell.angle_beta   90.00
_cell.angle_gamma   90.00
#
_symmetry.space_group_name_H-M   'P 1'
#
loop_
_entity.id
_entity.type
_entity.pdbx_description
1 polymer ?
#
loop_
_entity_poly.entity_id
_entity_poly.type
_entity_poly.pdbx_seq_one_letter_code
_entity_poly.pdbx_strand_id
1 'polypeptide(L)'
;MGIEYSIQFLVPENFNSSALLNKLPSPISHVSTLKIYEYAFGPDGFYSIDHLVNRELASLALRVLIDEALSHSVTVQIVEP
;
A
#
# COMPACT_ATOMS: atom_id res chain seq x y z
N MET A 1 11.44 7.71 -12.63
CA MET A 1 10.26 6.85 -12.88
C MET A 1 10.10 6.02 -11.63
N GLY A 2 8.95 6.14 -10.95
CA GLY A 2 8.63 5.32 -9.79
C GLY A 2 8.39 3.88 -10.23
N ILE A 3 8.74 2.93 -9.37
CA ILE A 3 8.33 1.52 -9.45
C ILE A 3 7.00 1.40 -8.69
N GLU A 4 5.99 0.94 -9.40
CA GLU A 4 4.69 0.63 -8.81
C GLU A 4 4.64 -0.85 -8.44
N TYR A 5 4.16 -1.16 -7.24
CA TYR A 5 3.88 -2.54 -6.82
C TYR A 5 2.38 -2.70 -6.58
N SER A 6 1.78 -3.71 -7.19
CA SER A 6 0.38 -4.07 -6.96
C SER A 6 0.29 -5.34 -6.09
N ILE A 7 -0.34 -5.22 -4.93
CA ILE A 7 -0.56 -6.33 -3.98
C ILE A 7 -1.99 -6.84 -4.15
N GLN A 8 -2.17 -8.03 -4.70
CA GLN A 8 -3.47 -8.67 -4.90
C GLN A 8 -3.75 -9.70 -3.79
N PHE A 9 -4.96 -9.66 -3.24
CA PHE A 9 -5.43 -10.61 -2.23
C PHE A 9 -6.96 -10.75 -2.27
N LEU A 10 -7.50 -11.78 -1.62
CA LEU A 10 -8.96 -11.93 -1.51
C LEU A 10 -9.49 -10.95 -0.47
N VAL A 11 -10.22 -9.93 -0.94
CA VAL A 11 -10.85 -8.95 -0.07
C VAL A 11 -12.13 -9.50 0.55
N PRO A 12 -12.26 -9.48 1.89
CA PRO A 12 -13.48 -9.90 2.55
C PRO A 12 -14.61 -8.89 2.31
N GLU A 13 -15.86 -9.36 2.23
CA GLU A 13 -17.05 -8.53 1.91
C GLU A 13 -17.26 -7.33 2.85
N ASN A 14 -16.69 -7.36 4.07
CA ASN A 14 -16.78 -6.28 5.06
C ASN A 14 -15.43 -5.58 5.30
N PHE A 15 -14.54 -5.57 4.30
CA PHE A 15 -13.22 -4.95 4.44
C PHE A 15 -13.33 -3.44 4.70
N ASN A 16 -12.75 -2.99 5.82
CA ASN A 16 -12.72 -1.57 6.18
C ASN A 16 -11.33 -0.99 5.91
N SER A 17 -11.18 -0.33 4.77
CA SER A 17 -9.94 0.34 4.36
C SER A 17 -9.55 1.52 5.27
N SER A 18 -10.47 2.09 6.05
CA SER A 18 -10.17 3.23 6.93
C SER A 18 -9.25 2.85 8.09
N ALA A 19 -9.31 1.59 8.56
CA ALA A 19 -8.43 1.11 9.62
C ALA A 19 -6.97 1.01 9.15
N LEU A 20 -6.76 0.65 7.90
CA LEU A 20 -5.45 0.59 7.25
C LEU A 20 -4.81 1.97 7.11
N LEU A 21 -5.61 3.01 6.81
CA LEU A 21 -5.10 4.38 6.68
C LEU A 21 -4.43 4.89 7.96
N ASN A 22 -4.89 4.45 9.13
CA ASN A 22 -4.29 4.80 10.41
C ASN A 22 -2.97 4.05 10.70
N LYS A 23 -2.72 2.93 10.02
CA LYS A 23 -1.48 2.13 10.16
C LYS A 23 -0.39 2.58 9.19
N LEU A 24 -0.77 3.25 8.10
CA LEU A 24 0.16 3.70 7.07
C LEU A 24 1.00 4.89 7.55
N PRO A 25 2.32 4.92 7.25
CA PRO A 25 3.14 6.09 7.52
C PRO A 25 2.64 7.29 6.70
N SER A 26 2.92 8.53 7.13
CA SER A 26 2.45 9.70 6.39
C SER A 26 2.94 9.68 4.92
N PRO A 27 2.05 9.72 3.92
CA PRO A 27 2.43 9.68 2.51
C PRO A 27 3.01 11.00 2.00
N ILE A 28 3.04 12.05 2.84
CA ILE A 28 3.57 13.37 2.52
C ILE A 28 4.75 13.65 3.45
N SER A 29 5.88 14.07 2.89
CA SER A 29 7.00 14.51 3.71
C SER A 29 6.68 15.88 4.30
N HIS A 30 6.67 15.98 5.63
CA HIS A 30 6.46 17.24 6.35
C HIS A 30 7.53 18.30 6.02
N VAL A 31 8.69 17.89 5.52
CA VAL A 31 9.83 18.76 5.22
C VAL A 31 9.73 19.36 3.81
N SER A 32 9.20 18.60 2.84
CA SER A 32 9.26 18.98 1.42
C SER A 32 7.90 19.14 0.76
N THR A 33 6.79 18.83 1.43
CA THR A 33 5.43 18.76 0.82
C THR A 33 5.34 17.82 -0.40
N LEU A 34 6.38 17.04 -0.66
CA LEU A 34 6.44 16.06 -1.72
C LEU A 34 5.71 14.80 -1.27
N LYS A 35 4.93 14.21 -2.20
CA LYS A 35 4.39 12.86 -2.01
C LYS A 35 5.54 11.87 -1.95
N ILE A 36 5.62 11.13 -0.86
CA ILE A 36 6.63 10.11 -0.62
C ILE A 36 6.26 8.83 -1.36
N TYR A 37 5.00 8.46 -1.28
CA TYR A 37 4.38 7.38 -2.02
C TYR A 37 2.90 7.68 -2.29
N GLU A 38 2.35 7.09 -3.32
CA GLU A 38 0.91 7.07 -3.58
C GLU A 38 0.37 5.68 -3.37
N TYR A 39 -0.89 5.57 -2.91
CA TYR A 39 -1.57 4.29 -2.84
C TYR A 39 -3.00 4.42 -3.37
N ALA A 40 -3.48 3.34 -3.97
CA ALA A 40 -4.85 3.21 -4.46
C ALA A 40 -5.42 1.84 -4.08
N PHE A 41 -6.72 1.80 -3.83
CA PHE A 41 -7.45 0.56 -3.62
C PHE A 41 -8.26 0.23 -4.88
N GLY A 42 -8.02 -0.94 -5.45
CA GLY A 42 -8.75 -1.45 -6.60
C GLY A 42 -10.07 -2.15 -6.23
N PRO A 43 -11.05 -2.20 -7.14
CA PRO A 43 -12.32 -2.90 -6.92
C PRO A 43 -12.15 -4.41 -6.71
N ASP A 44 -11.07 -4.99 -7.24
CA ASP A 44 -10.71 -6.41 -7.07
C ASP A 44 -9.86 -6.68 -5.82
N GLY A 45 -9.71 -5.68 -4.95
CA GLY A 45 -9.07 -5.88 -3.66
C GLY A 45 -7.55 -5.91 -3.70
N PHE A 46 -6.96 -4.97 -4.45
CA PHE A 46 -5.52 -4.80 -4.50
C PHE A 46 -5.08 -3.41 -4.04
N TYR A 47 -3.86 -3.35 -3.51
CA TYR A 47 -3.19 -2.09 -3.19
C TYR A 47 -2.10 -1.82 -4.22
N SER A 48 -2.13 -0.66 -4.84
CA SER A 48 -0.98 -0.16 -5.61
C SER A 48 -0.14 0.74 -4.72
N ILE A 49 1.18 0.65 -4.77
CA ILE A 49 2.09 1.62 -4.14
C ILE A 49 3.17 2.07 -5.11
N ASP A 50 3.26 3.37 -5.35
CA ASP A 50 4.34 3.98 -6.12
C ASP A 50 5.34 4.65 -5.18
N HIS A 51 6.62 4.26 -5.25
CA HIS A 51 7.69 4.91 -4.47
C HIS A 51 8.25 6.14 -5.20
N LEU A 52 7.74 7.33 -4.85
CA LEU A 52 8.06 8.56 -5.56
C LEU A 52 9.39 9.20 -5.10
N VAL A 53 9.58 9.37 -3.79
CA VAL A 53 10.68 10.24 -3.27
C VAL A 53 11.49 9.63 -2.12
N ASN A 54 10.89 8.81 -1.24
CA ASN A 54 11.61 8.16 -0.14
C ASN A 54 11.32 6.65 -0.09
N ARG A 55 12.34 5.87 -0.49
CA ARG A 55 12.26 4.41 -0.59
C ARG A 55 12.08 3.73 0.76
N GLU A 56 12.64 4.26 1.84
CA GLU A 56 12.53 3.64 3.18
C GLU A 56 11.08 3.70 3.68
N LEU A 57 10.45 4.88 3.59
CA LEU A 57 9.05 5.06 3.98
C LEU A 57 8.09 4.30 3.06
N ALA A 58 8.37 4.26 1.75
CA ALA A 58 7.60 3.45 0.82
C ALA A 58 7.73 1.94 1.12
N SER A 59 8.89 1.47 1.55
CA SER A 59 9.10 0.06 1.95
C SER A 59 8.35 -0.29 3.22
N LEU A 60 8.25 0.64 4.18
CA LEU A 60 7.44 0.48 5.39
C LEU A 60 5.94 0.44 5.05
N ALA A 61 5.48 1.33 4.17
CA ALA A 61 4.10 1.33 3.70
C ALA A 61 3.76 0.03 2.95
N LEU A 62 4.62 -0.43 2.03
CA LEU A 62 4.48 -1.71 1.33
C LEU A 62 4.33 -2.88 2.32
N ARG A 63 5.18 -2.91 3.35
CA ARG A 63 5.11 -3.94 4.39
C ARG A 63 3.77 -3.92 5.13
N VAL A 64 3.29 -2.74 5.54
CA VAL A 64 1.98 -2.61 6.21
C VAL A 64 0.84 -3.13 5.33
N LEU A 65 0.89 -2.84 4.02
CA LEU A 65 -0.11 -3.34 3.06
C LEU A 65 -0.06 -4.87 2.91
N ILE A 66 1.13 -5.45 2.87
CA ILE A 66 1.33 -6.92 2.83
C ILE A 66 0.82 -7.57 4.11
N ASP A 67 1.19 -7.02 5.28
CA ASP A 67 0.77 -7.54 6.58
C ASP A 67 -0.76 -7.50 6.72
N GLU A 68 -1.41 -6.43 6.25
CA GLU A 68 -2.88 -6.33 6.26
C GLU A 68 -3.52 -7.33 5.29
N ALA A 69 -2.98 -7.45 4.07
CA ALA A 69 -3.47 -8.41 3.08
C ALA A 69 -3.36 -9.86 3.60
N LEU A 70 -2.25 -10.21 4.26
CA LEU A 70 -2.05 -11.52 4.89
C LEU A 70 -2.95 -11.74 6.12
N SER A 71 -3.40 -10.68 6.80
CA SER A 71 -4.39 -10.79 7.87
C SER A 71 -5.77 -11.21 7.36
N HIS A 72 -6.06 -11.02 6.07
CA HIS A 72 -7.34 -11.32 5.44
C HIS A 72 -7.30 -12.52 4.49
N SER A 73 -6.12 -12.84 3.96
CA SER A 73 -5.90 -13.89 2.98
C SER A 73 -4.68 -14.72 3.33
N VAL A 74 -4.78 -16.04 3.16
CA VAL A 74 -3.65 -16.96 3.38
C VAL A 74 -2.49 -16.71 2.40
N THR A 75 -2.79 -16.13 1.24
CA THR A 75 -1.84 -15.85 0.17
C THR A 75 -2.06 -14.46 -0.41
N VAL A 76 -0.94 -13.79 -0.73
CA VAL A 76 -0.91 -12.50 -1.42
C VAL A 76 -0.02 -12.62 -2.65
N GLN A 77 -0.35 -11.93 -3.73
CA GLN A 77 0.48 -11.84 -4.92
C GLN A 77 0.98 -10.41 -5.09
N ILE A 78 2.27 -10.26 -5.40
CA ILE A 78 2.88 -8.95 -5.67
C ILE A 78 3.26 -8.94 -7.14
N VAL A 79 2.77 -7.94 -7.87
CA VAL A 79 2.98 -7.80 -9.31
C VAL A 79 3.63 -6.45 -9.58
N GLU A 80 4.69 -6.45 -10.37
CA GLU A 80 5.29 -5.24 -10.96
C GLU A 80 4.74 -5.09 -12.39
N PRO A 81 4.29 -3.89 -12.80
CA PRO A 81 3.83 -3.64 -14.17
C PRO A 81 4.97 -3.60 -15.21
#